data_AF-A0A7C5S1R0-F1
#
_entry.id   AF-A0A7C5S1R0-F1
#
_cell.length_a   1.000
_cell.length_b   1.000
_cell.length_c   1.000
_cell.angle_alpha   90.00
_cell.angle_beta   90.00
_cell.angle_gamma   90.00
#
_symmetry.space_group_name_H-M   'P 1'
#
loop_
_entity.id
_entity.type
_entity.pdbx_description
1 polymer ?
#
loop_
_entity_poly.entity_id
_entity_poly.type
_entity_poly.pdbx_seq_one_letter_code
_entity_poly.pdbx_strand_id
1 'polypeptide(L)'
;MLTSSVVVIPPEPVRRRIDEVRRRYDKAWVDVVLGHVSLIRPLKRLISPKETEHIRAAMSNVPAFTAATSHMEALSTGDGLYLVVGVEPEEPFIEMHRHLARILGRETAFLAFRPHFTVGSFVNSEALARAYEEVKKDFPVVDFYTDAVYEMVVDTEA
;
A
#
# COMPACT_ATOMS: atom_id res chain seq x y z
N MET A 1 -7.77 0.27 19.24
CA MET A 1 -6.32 0.49 19.39
C MET A 1 -5.85 1.29 18.18
N LEU A 2 -5.22 2.45 18.41
CA LEU A 2 -4.68 3.26 17.32
C LEU A 2 -3.40 2.66 16.75
N THR A 3 -3.37 2.53 15.44
CA THR A 3 -2.21 2.12 14.66
C THR A 3 -1.84 3.21 13.66
N SER A 4 -0.56 3.34 13.34
CA SER A 4 -0.10 4.26 12.29
C SER A 4 0.71 3.53 11.22
N SER A 5 0.61 4.02 9.99
CA SER A 5 1.36 3.54 8.84
C SER A 5 1.82 4.74 8.00
N VAL A 6 2.88 4.55 7.20
CA VAL A 6 3.27 5.52 6.18
C VAL A 6 2.90 4.93 4.82
N VAL A 7 2.19 5.70 4.01
CA VAL A 7 1.58 5.24 2.77
C VAL A 7 1.76 6.25 1.63
N VAL A 8 1.66 5.78 0.39
CA VAL A 8 1.41 6.60 -0.80
C VAL A 8 -0.05 6.45 -1.19
N ILE A 9 -0.75 7.57 -1.36
CA ILE A 9 -2.15 7.60 -1.82
C ILE A 9 -2.14 8.11 -3.26
N PRO A 10 -2.64 7.33 -4.24
CA PRO A 10 -2.65 7.75 -5.62
C PRO A 10 -3.72 8.82 -5.84
N PRO A 11 -3.61 9.62 -6.91
CA PRO A 11 -4.63 10.61 -7.27
C PRO A 11 -5.98 9.95 -7.57
N GLU A 12 -7.05 10.75 -7.49
CA GLU A 12 -8.44 10.26 -7.55
C GLU A 12 -8.76 9.35 -8.74
N PRO A 13 -8.29 9.60 -9.98
CA PRO A 13 -8.59 8.71 -11.11
C PRO A 13 -8.08 7.28 -10.91
N VAL A 14 -6.87 7.11 -10.38
CA VAL A 14 -6.28 5.79 -10.09
C VAL A 14 -6.95 5.19 -8.87
N ARG A 15 -7.13 5.99 -7.81
CA ARG A 15 -7.80 5.55 -6.59
C ARG A 15 -9.20 5.03 -6.87
N ARG A 16 -9.99 5.68 -7.74
CA ARG A 16 -11.33 5.24 -8.11
C ARG A 16 -11.33 3.83 -8.70
N ARG A 17 -10.37 3.52 -9.57
CA ARG A 17 -10.22 2.17 -10.16
C ARG A 17 -9.84 1.12 -9.12
N ILE A 18 -8.94 1.47 -8.23
CA ILE A 18 -8.56 0.61 -7.09
C ILE A 18 -9.79 0.36 -6.20
N ASP A 19 -10.54 1.41 -5.87
CA ASP A 19 -11.71 1.31 -5.00
C ASP A 19 -12.89 0.55 -5.66
N GLU A 20 -13.04 0.57 -6.99
CA GLU A 20 -14.00 -0.26 -7.74
C GLU A 20 -13.77 -1.76 -7.49
N VAL A 21 -12.52 -2.20 -7.45
CA VAL A 21 -12.17 -3.59 -7.11
C VAL A 21 -12.33 -3.85 -5.61
N ARG A 22 -11.85 -2.92 -4.76
CA ARG A 22 -11.94 -3.03 -3.30
C ARG A 22 -13.38 -3.12 -2.80
N ARG A 23 -14.34 -2.42 -3.40
CA ARG A 23 -15.76 -2.53 -3.04
C ARG A 23 -16.31 -3.94 -3.21
N ARG A 24 -15.74 -4.73 -4.12
CA ARG A 24 -16.12 -6.14 -4.34
C ARG A 24 -15.44 -7.09 -3.35
N TYR A 25 -14.14 -6.90 -3.08
CA TYR A 25 -13.32 -7.90 -2.40
C TYR A 25 -12.60 -7.46 -1.10
N ASP A 26 -12.65 -6.19 -0.73
CA ASP A 26 -12.00 -5.60 0.45
C ASP A 26 -13.02 -4.94 1.40
N LYS A 27 -14.13 -5.65 1.66
CA LYS A 27 -15.30 -5.09 2.37
C LYS A 27 -15.00 -4.57 3.78
N ALA A 28 -13.97 -5.10 4.44
CA ALA A 28 -13.61 -4.69 5.79
C ALA A 28 -12.90 -3.33 5.82
N TRP A 29 -12.19 -2.95 4.75
CA TRP A 29 -11.29 -1.79 4.75
C TRP A 29 -11.65 -0.72 3.72
N VAL A 30 -12.50 -1.03 2.74
CA VAL A 30 -12.83 -0.11 1.63
C VAL A 30 -13.42 1.22 2.11
N ASP A 31 -14.21 1.21 3.19
CA ASP A 31 -14.82 2.42 3.77
C ASP A 31 -14.00 2.98 4.95
N VAL A 32 -12.91 2.31 5.35
CA VAL A 32 -12.06 2.69 6.49
C VAL A 32 -10.81 3.42 6.03
N VAL A 33 -10.19 2.94 4.94
CA VAL A 33 -8.95 3.51 4.39
C VAL A 33 -9.04 3.65 2.88
N LEU A 34 -8.40 4.71 2.36
CA LEU A 34 -8.26 4.92 0.92
C LEU A 34 -7.35 3.85 0.30
N GLY A 35 -7.54 3.54 -0.99
CA GLY A 35 -6.61 2.70 -1.73
C GLY A 35 -5.21 3.33 -1.69
N HIS A 36 -4.20 2.57 -1.27
CA HIS A 36 -2.86 3.10 -1.01
C HIS A 36 -1.78 2.03 -1.22
N VAL A 37 -0.54 2.48 -1.45
CA VAL A 37 0.66 1.64 -1.34
C VAL A 37 1.19 1.79 0.08
N SER A 38 1.19 0.71 0.85
CA SER A 38 1.77 0.70 2.19
C SER A 38 3.29 0.74 2.10
N LEU A 39 3.93 1.84 2.51
CA LEU A 39 5.39 1.91 2.62
C LEU A 39 5.86 1.29 3.93
N ILE A 40 5.09 1.38 5.01
CA ILE A 40 5.41 0.75 6.29
C ILE A 40 4.18 0.02 6.81
N ARG A 41 4.33 -1.25 7.17
CA ARG A 41 3.26 -2.01 7.82
C ARG A 41 2.77 -1.31 9.09
N PRO A 42 1.47 -1.39 9.42
CA PRO A 42 0.92 -0.72 10.59
C PRO A 42 1.72 -0.97 11.87
N LEU A 43 2.12 0.10 12.53
CA LEU A 43 2.74 0.11 13.84
C LEU A 43 1.65 0.02 14.91
N LYS A 44 1.86 -0.79 15.96
CA LYS A 44 0.99 -0.86 17.14
C LYS A 44 1.21 0.34 18.09
N ARG A 45 1.39 1.53 17.52
CA ARG A 45 1.57 2.82 18.17
C ARG A 45 1.46 3.91 17.10
N LEU A 46 1.35 5.16 17.54
CA LEU A 46 1.46 6.33 16.66
C LEU A 46 2.93 6.63 16.31
N ILE A 47 3.16 7.33 15.20
CA ILE A 47 4.46 7.92 14.89
C ILE A 47 4.62 9.15 15.81
N SER A 48 5.75 9.26 16.49
CA SER A 48 6.01 10.39 17.38
C SER A 48 6.36 11.65 16.58
N PRO A 49 6.16 12.87 17.12
CA PRO A 49 6.51 14.10 16.42
C PRO A 49 7.97 14.16 15.93
N LYS A 50 8.90 13.64 16.74
CA LYS A 50 10.32 13.55 16.37
C LYS A 50 10.56 12.61 15.19
N GLU A 51 9.88 11.47 15.14
CA GLU A 51 9.94 10.57 13.99
C GLU A 51 9.31 11.22 12.76
N THR A 52 8.21 11.95 12.90
CA THR A 52 7.58 12.71 11.80
C THR A 52 8.55 13.73 11.21
N GLU A 53 9.33 14.44 12.03
CA GLU A 53 10.37 15.37 11.57
C GLU A 53 11.48 14.65 10.79
N HIS A 54 11.96 13.51 11.30
CA HIS A 54 12.95 12.70 10.61
C HIS A 54 12.42 12.15 9.28
N ILE A 55 11.18 11.67 9.25
CA ILE A 55 10.51 11.21 8.03
C ILE A 55 10.44 12.35 7.02
N ARG A 56 9.98 13.54 7.43
CA ARG A 56 9.90 14.71 6.55
C ARG A 56 11.26 15.07 5.95
N ALA A 57 12.32 15.08 6.76
CA ALA A 57 13.67 15.37 6.30
C ALA A 57 14.24 14.28 5.38
N ALA A 58 13.88 13.01 5.58
CA ALA A 58 14.30 11.94 4.69
C ALA A 58 13.56 12.01 3.35
N MET A 59 12.25 12.26 3.37
CA MET A 59 11.42 12.33 2.17
C MET A 59 11.67 13.59 1.33
N SER A 60 12.23 14.67 1.89
CA SER A 60 12.59 15.85 1.10
C SER A 60 13.69 15.60 0.06
N ASN A 61 14.41 14.48 0.16
CA ASN A 61 15.43 14.07 -0.82
C ASN A 61 14.91 13.10 -1.86
N VAL A 62 13.67 12.61 -1.71
CA VAL A 62 13.04 11.73 -2.69
C VAL A 62 12.34 12.61 -3.72
N PRO A 63 12.80 12.66 -4.98
CA PRO A 63 12.14 13.45 -6.00
C PRO A 63 10.76 12.87 -6.29
N ALA A 64 9.83 13.75 -6.65
CA ALA A 64 8.54 13.31 -7.18
C ALA A 64 8.74 12.53 -8.49
N PHE A 65 7.87 11.56 -8.74
CA PHE A 65 8.01 10.63 -9.86
C PHE A 65 6.66 10.19 -10.41
N THR A 66 6.70 9.65 -11.63
CA THR A 66 5.55 8.98 -12.24
C THR A 66 5.68 7.48 -12.02
N ALA A 67 4.56 6.85 -11.68
CA ALA A 67 4.40 5.42 -11.59
C ALA A 67 3.14 4.98 -12.33
N ALA A 68 2.96 3.69 -12.51
CA ALA A 68 1.81 3.09 -13.17
C ALA A 68 1.36 1.86 -12.40
N THR A 69 0.06 1.59 -12.43
CA THR A 69 -0.43 0.25 -12.06
C THR A 69 0.09 -0.77 -13.08
N SER A 70 0.57 -1.93 -12.62
CA SER A 70 1.13 -2.95 -13.50
C SER A 70 0.24 -4.19 -13.56
N HIS A 71 0.67 -5.28 -12.92
CA HIS A 71 0.00 -6.58 -12.99
C HIS A 71 -0.83 -6.85 -11.74
N MET A 72 -1.90 -7.64 -11.90
CA MET A 72 -2.61 -8.25 -10.78
C MET A 72 -1.81 -9.44 -10.25
N GLU A 73 -1.77 -9.62 -8.94
CA GLU A 73 -1.14 -10.77 -8.29
C GLU A 73 -2.03 -11.33 -7.18
N ALA A 74 -2.10 -12.66 -7.10
CA ALA A 74 -2.71 -13.38 -5.99
C ALA A 74 -1.62 -13.78 -5.00
N LEU A 75 -1.61 -13.14 -3.82
CA LEU A 75 -0.60 -13.33 -2.80
C LEU A 75 -1.10 -14.24 -1.67
N SER A 76 -0.30 -15.25 -1.34
CA SER A 76 -0.46 -16.06 -0.14
C SER A 76 0.71 -15.78 0.80
N THR A 77 0.43 -15.09 1.90
CA THR A 77 1.43 -14.68 2.89
C THR A 77 1.11 -15.29 4.25
N GLY A 78 2.05 -15.23 5.21
CA GLY A 78 1.76 -15.60 6.59
C GLY A 78 0.67 -14.75 7.25
N ASP A 79 0.38 -13.56 6.71
CA ASP A 79 -0.63 -12.64 7.24
C ASP A 79 -2.03 -12.87 6.64
N GLY A 80 -2.13 -13.64 5.54
CA GLY A 80 -3.38 -13.91 4.86
C GLY A 80 -3.27 -14.07 3.35
N LEU A 81 -4.44 -14.14 2.71
CA LEU A 81 -4.60 -14.30 1.27
C LEU A 81 -5.13 -12.98 0.68
N TYR A 82 -4.36 -12.39 -0.24
CA TYR A 82 -4.62 -11.06 -0.76
C TYR A 82 -4.64 -11.04 -2.27
N LEU A 83 -5.51 -10.22 -2.84
CA LEU A 83 -5.45 -9.83 -4.24
C LEU A 83 -4.84 -8.43 -4.30
N VAL A 84 -3.80 -8.25 -5.11
CA VAL A 84 -3.05 -7.00 -5.18
C VAL A 84 -2.83 -6.53 -6.62
N VAL A 85 -2.62 -5.23 -6.78
CA VAL A 85 -2.22 -4.58 -8.03
C VAL A 85 -0.79 -4.07 -7.83
N GLY A 86 0.17 -4.55 -8.62
CA GLY A 86 1.55 -4.09 -8.61
C GLY A 86 1.69 -2.64 -9.11
N VAL A 87 2.83 -2.03 -8.80
CA VAL A 87 3.16 -0.66 -9.20
C VAL A 87 4.57 -0.61 -9.77
N GLU A 88 4.75 0.09 -10.89
CA GLU A 88 6.05 0.26 -11.56
C GLU A 88 6.32 1.74 -11.88
N PRO A 89 7.58 2.24 -11.86
CA PRO A 89 8.77 1.53 -11.39
C PRO A 89 8.73 1.29 -9.88
N GLU A 90 9.32 0.18 -9.42
CA GLU A 90 9.30 -0.18 -7.99
C GLU A 90 10.34 0.60 -7.18
N GLU A 91 11.43 1.02 -7.83
CA GLU A 91 12.64 1.56 -7.21
C GLU A 91 12.38 2.77 -6.30
N PRO A 92 11.59 3.79 -6.70
CA PRO A 92 11.31 4.92 -5.83
C PRO A 92 10.58 4.51 -4.54
N PHE A 93 9.66 3.54 -4.63
CA PHE A 93 8.96 3.03 -3.45
C PHE A 93 9.87 2.22 -2.54
N ILE A 94 10.77 1.41 -3.12
CA ILE A 94 11.78 0.65 -2.36
C ILE A 94 12.73 1.60 -1.63
N GLU A 95 13.14 2.69 -2.28
CA GLU A 95 13.98 3.72 -1.66
C GLU A 95 13.26 4.40 -0.49
N MET A 96 12.02 4.86 -0.70
CA MET A 96 11.19 5.43 0.37
C MET A 96 11.02 4.45 1.54
N HIS A 97 10.67 3.19 1.25
CA HIS A 97 10.54 2.13 2.24
C HIS A 97 11.82 1.97 3.06
N ARG A 98 13.00 1.94 2.41
CA ARG A 98 14.30 1.80 3.08
C ARG A 98 14.60 2.96 4.04
N HIS A 99 14.33 4.20 3.62
CA HIS A 99 14.49 5.38 4.48
C HIS A 99 13.59 5.28 5.72
N LEU A 100 12.31 4.99 5.50
CA LEU A 100 11.33 4.87 6.56
C LEU A 100 11.65 3.72 7.54
N ALA A 101 12.06 2.56 7.01
CA ALA A 101 12.44 1.40 7.80
C ALA A 101 13.61 1.71 8.73
N ARG A 102 14.63 2.45 8.26
CA ARG A 102 15.75 2.89 9.10
C ARG A 102 15.31 3.82 10.23
N ILE A 103 14.48 4.83 9.90
CA ILE A 103 14.00 5.82 10.88
C ILE A 103 13.17 5.14 11.98
N LEU A 104 12.35 4.16 11.60
CA LEU A 104 11.41 3.48 12.50
C LEU A 104 12.00 2.22 13.16
N GLY A 105 13.29 1.93 12.97
CA GLY A 105 13.97 0.76 13.56
C GLY A 105 13.46 -0.59 13.04
N ARG A 106 13.08 -0.65 11.75
CA ARG A 106 12.51 -1.82 11.05
C ARG A 106 13.44 -2.35 9.97
N GLU A 107 14.75 -2.30 10.19
CA GLU A 107 15.76 -2.59 9.16
C GLU A 107 15.69 -4.02 8.59
N THR A 108 15.08 -4.99 9.24
CA THR A 108 14.89 -6.33 8.66
C THR A 108 13.71 -6.41 7.68
N ALA A 109 12.86 -5.38 7.62
CA ALA A 109 11.62 -5.39 6.83
C ALA A 109 11.82 -5.14 5.32
N PHE A 110 13.00 -4.72 4.86
CA PHE A 110 13.21 -4.30 3.46
C PHE A 110 13.51 -5.44 2.48
N LEU A 111 13.86 -6.64 2.95
CA LEU A 111 14.40 -7.70 2.07
C LEU A 111 13.38 -8.27 1.07
N ALA A 112 12.09 -8.00 1.27
CA ALA A 112 11.01 -8.51 0.40
C ALA A 112 9.90 -7.48 0.14
N PHE A 113 10.20 -6.19 0.31
CA PHE A 113 9.21 -5.14 0.01
C PHE A 113 8.93 -5.08 -1.49
N ARG A 114 7.64 -5.15 -1.87
CA ARG A 114 7.15 -4.89 -3.22
C ARG A 114 6.00 -3.90 -3.16
N PRO A 115 6.05 -2.78 -3.90
CA PRO A 115 4.97 -1.80 -3.89
C PRO A 115 3.73 -2.35 -4.60
N HIS A 116 2.61 -2.31 -3.91
CA HIS A 116 1.33 -2.76 -4.44
C HIS A 116 0.17 -2.07 -3.75
N PHE A 117 -0.98 -2.06 -4.42
CA PHE A 117 -2.28 -1.78 -3.82
C PHE A 117 -2.94 -3.09 -3.41
N THR A 118 -3.36 -3.23 -2.16
CA THR A 118 -4.27 -4.32 -1.77
C THR A 118 -5.68 -4.00 -2.26
N VAL A 119 -6.25 -4.90 -3.05
CA VAL A 119 -7.60 -4.74 -3.63
C VAL A 119 -8.60 -5.79 -3.16
N GLY A 120 -8.15 -6.78 -2.39
CA GLY A 120 -9.02 -7.77 -1.77
C GLY A 120 -8.33 -8.61 -0.70
N SER A 121 -9.12 -9.14 0.23
CA SER A 121 -8.69 -10.06 1.29
C SER A 121 -9.63 -11.27 1.35
N PHE A 122 -9.06 -12.47 1.46
CA PHE A 122 -9.79 -13.72 1.27
C PHE A 122 -9.53 -14.71 2.42
N VAL A 123 -10.55 -15.48 2.75
CA VAL A 123 -10.48 -16.52 3.79
C VAL A 123 -9.96 -17.85 3.27
N ASN A 124 -9.97 -18.07 1.95
CA ASN A 124 -9.45 -19.29 1.32
C ASN A 124 -8.91 -19.03 -0.09
N SER A 125 -8.05 -19.94 -0.54
CA SER A 125 -7.32 -19.84 -1.81
C SER A 125 -8.24 -19.96 -3.03
N GLU A 126 -9.33 -20.72 -2.94
CA GLU A 126 -10.30 -20.88 -4.02
C GLU A 126 -11.03 -19.56 -4.34
N ALA A 127 -11.45 -18.83 -3.29
CA ALA A 127 -12.07 -17.52 -3.44
C ALA A 127 -11.08 -16.49 -4.01
N LEU A 128 -9.82 -16.50 -3.55
CA LEU A 128 -8.76 -15.66 -4.11
C LEU A 128 -8.53 -15.97 -5.60
N ALA A 129 -8.40 -17.25 -5.96
CA ALA A 129 -8.18 -17.66 -7.35
C ALA A 129 -9.34 -17.23 -8.26
N ARG A 130 -10.60 -17.40 -7.82
CA ARG A 130 -11.76 -16.93 -8.58
C ARG A 130 -11.74 -15.42 -8.79
N ALA A 131 -11.49 -14.64 -7.74
CA ALA A 131 -11.44 -13.19 -7.85
C ALA A 131 -10.31 -12.72 -8.77
N TYR A 132 -9.13 -13.36 -8.69
CA TYR A 132 -8.02 -13.09 -9.60
C TYR A 132 -8.41 -13.34 -11.07
N GLU A 133 -9.00 -14.50 -11.38
CA GLU A 133 -9.45 -14.81 -12.74
C GLU A 133 -10.48 -13.81 -13.27
N GLU A 134 -11.37 -13.31 -12.40
CA GLU A 134 -12.40 -12.33 -12.76
C GLU A 134 -11.80 -10.96 -13.14
N VAL A 135 -10.76 -10.49 -12.44
CA VAL A 135 -10.27 -9.12 -12.63
C VAL A 135 -8.97 -8.99 -13.43
N LYS A 136 -8.17 -10.06 -13.57
CA LYS A 136 -6.81 -9.97 -14.13
C LYS A 136 -6.73 -9.46 -15.56
N LYS A 137 -7.80 -9.58 -16.35
CA LYS A 137 -7.84 -9.13 -17.76
C LYS A 137 -8.32 -7.70 -17.92
N ASP A 138 -9.01 -7.17 -16.92
CA ASP A 138 -9.78 -5.94 -17.02
C ASP A 138 -9.16 -4.78 -16.22
N PHE A 139 -8.09 -5.05 -15.46
CA PHE A 139 -7.42 -4.00 -14.71
C PHE A 139 -6.45 -3.22 -15.64
N PRO A 140 -6.73 -1.93 -15.94
CA PRO A 140 -5.90 -1.17 -16.85
C PRO A 140 -4.57 -0.76 -16.19
N VAL A 141 -3.55 -0.58 -17.03
CA VAL A 141 -2.36 0.19 -16.67
C VAL A 141 -2.78 1.66 -16.63
N VAL A 142 -2.57 2.32 -15.49
CA VAL A 142 -2.91 3.73 -15.29
C VAL A 142 -1.72 4.43 -14.66
N ASP A 143 -1.18 5.41 -15.39
CA ASP A 143 -0.12 6.26 -14.92
C ASP A 143 -0.63 7.24 -13.86
N PHE A 144 0.22 7.54 -12.88
CA PHE A 144 -0.02 8.53 -11.86
C PHE A 144 1.27 9.19 -11.36
N TYR A 145 1.12 10.43 -10.91
CA TYR A 145 2.18 11.20 -10.31
C TYR A 145 2.13 11.08 -8.78
N THR A 146 3.30 10.92 -8.16
CA THR A 146 3.48 10.83 -6.70
C THR A 146 4.50 11.87 -6.26
N ASP A 147 4.13 12.72 -5.32
CA ASP A 147 4.97 13.77 -4.73
C ASP A 147 4.88 13.84 -3.19
N ALA A 148 4.10 12.96 -2.57
CA ALA A 148 3.86 12.98 -1.14
C ALA A 148 3.69 11.57 -0.56
N VAL A 149 4.04 11.45 0.72
CA VAL A 149 3.68 10.33 1.58
C VAL A 149 2.81 10.83 2.72
N TYR A 150 1.97 9.95 3.24
CA TYR A 150 1.00 10.28 4.27
C TYR A 150 1.20 9.38 5.48
N GLU A 151 1.08 9.96 6.68
CA GLU A 151 0.79 9.15 7.86
C GLU A 151 -0.70 8.83 7.87
N MET A 152 -1.01 7.53 7.89
CA MET A 152 -2.36 7.02 8.02
C MET A 152 -2.54 6.48 9.43
N VAL A 153 -3.51 7.03 10.15
CA VAL A 153 -3.87 6.59 11.50
C VAL A 153 -5.22 5.88 11.46
N VAL A 154 -5.27 4.66 11.98
CA VAL A 154 -6.47 3.82 11.94
C VAL A 154 -6.74 3.29 13.35
N ASP A 155 -7.98 3.41 13.81
CA ASP A 155 -8.45 2.69 14.99
C ASP A 155 -8.90 1.29 14.58
N THR A 156 -8.15 0.27 14.99
CA THR A 156 -8.41 -1.11 14.58
C THR A 156 -9.40 -1.84 15.51
N GLU A 157 -10.00 -1.14 16.47
CA GLU A 157 -11.01 -1.70 17.40
C GLU A 157 -12.35 -0.95 17.36
N ALA A 158 -12.52 -0.03 16.40
CA ALA A 158 -13.74 0.77 16.23
C ALA A 158 -14.85 0.03 15.46
#